data_AF-A0A2A9FZK8-F1
#
_entry.id   AF-A0A2A9FZK8-F1
#
_cell.length_a   1.000
_cell.length_b   1.000
_cell.length_c   1.000
_cell.angle_alpha   90.00
_cell.angle_beta   90.00
_cell.angle_gamma   90.00
#
_symmetry.space_group_name_H-M   'P 1'
#
loop_
_entity.id
_entity.type
_entity.pdbx_description
1 polymer ?
#
loop_
_entity_poly.entity_id
_entity_poly.type
_entity_poly.pdbx_seq_one_letter_code
_entity_poly.pdbx_strand_id
1 'polypeptide(L)'
;MKLSRRVSVLSGLLVSGAVLAAPMATASTAEQQRGCAYQSTLAGTQLSDVQLAQQARNAGLHGQSLVLSVAVGLAESAGWTHAQLTNTDCSRDRGLWQISDRWHPEVSDGQAFDPVGAARAMYAISSHGSNWSPWVAYNNGSYQQYMSRAQAAAGQAGG
;
A
#
# COMPACT_ATOMS: atom_id res chain seq x y z
N MET A 1 31.18 72.67 -0.49
CA MET A 1 31.24 72.93 -1.96
C MET A 1 30.15 72.12 -2.63
N LYS A 2 29.32 72.77 -3.46
CA LYS A 2 28.66 72.30 -4.70
C LYS A 2 27.95 70.92 -4.65
N LEU A 3 26.70 70.72 -5.10
CA LEU A 3 25.91 71.46 -6.08
C LEU A 3 24.44 71.01 -5.96
N SER A 4 23.52 71.97 -6.01
CA SER A 4 22.10 71.73 -6.28
C SER A 4 21.91 71.36 -7.76
N ARG A 5 20.98 70.44 -8.06
CA ARG A 5 20.25 70.44 -9.34
C ARG A 5 18.84 69.87 -9.14
N ARG A 6 17.87 70.74 -9.36
CA ARG A 6 16.44 70.42 -9.53
C ARG A 6 16.24 69.78 -10.91
N VAL A 7 15.37 68.79 -11.00
CA VAL A 7 14.67 68.45 -12.24
C VAL A 7 13.19 68.28 -11.90
N SER A 8 12.37 69.10 -12.55
CA SER A 8 10.92 69.04 -12.55
C SER A 8 10.45 67.76 -13.21
N VAL A 9 9.47 67.08 -12.62
CA VAL A 9 8.65 66.10 -13.33
C VAL A 9 7.23 66.63 -13.39
N LEU A 10 6.71 66.67 -14.62
CA LEU A 10 5.41 67.16 -15.02
C LEU A 10 4.27 66.47 -14.25
N SER A 11 3.25 67.26 -13.94
CA SER A 11 1.89 66.82 -13.66
C SER A 11 1.37 65.89 -14.77
N GLY A 12 0.75 64.79 -14.38
CA GLY A 12 0.03 63.91 -15.29
C GLY A 12 -0.88 62.95 -14.54
N LEU A 13 -2.14 63.36 -14.40
CA LEU A 13 -3.36 62.57 -14.19
C LEU A 13 -3.35 61.39 -13.18
N LEU A 14 -4.17 61.58 -12.15
CA LEU A 14 -4.78 60.51 -11.37
C LEU A 14 -5.64 59.62 -12.28
N VAL A 15 -5.28 58.35 -12.39
CA VAL A 15 -6.25 57.28 -12.65
C VAL A 15 -6.28 56.42 -11.41
N SER A 16 -7.41 56.47 -10.71
CA SER A 16 -7.74 55.54 -9.63
C SER A 16 -7.65 54.11 -10.15
N GLY A 17 -6.74 53.34 -9.60
CA GLY A 17 -6.67 51.90 -9.78
C GLY A 17 -6.27 51.28 -8.47
N ALA A 18 -7.25 50.74 -7.73
CA ALA A 18 -6.98 49.91 -6.58
C ALA A 18 -6.07 48.76 -7.03
N VAL A 19 -4.83 48.74 -6.55
CA VAL A 19 -3.99 47.55 -6.62
C VAL A 19 -4.59 46.52 -5.65
N LEU A 20 -5.52 45.72 -6.17
CA LEU A 20 -5.81 44.41 -5.61
C LEU A 20 -4.49 43.63 -5.64
N ALA A 21 -3.85 43.50 -4.48
CA ALA A 21 -2.83 42.50 -4.28
C ALA A 21 -3.52 41.14 -4.48
N ALA A 22 -3.40 40.59 -5.69
CA ALA A 22 -3.78 39.22 -5.94
C ALA A 22 -2.92 38.34 -5.01
N PRO A 23 -3.51 37.39 -4.25
CA PRO A 23 -2.70 36.39 -3.60
C PRO A 23 -1.91 35.68 -4.70
N MET A 24 -0.59 35.61 -4.55
CA MET A 24 0.20 34.67 -5.34
C MET A 24 -0.29 33.29 -4.95
N ALA A 25 -1.19 32.75 -5.77
CA ALA A 25 -1.57 31.36 -5.72
C ALA A 25 -0.26 30.58 -5.79
N THR A 26 0.07 29.89 -4.70
CA THR A 26 1.05 28.81 -4.74
C THR A 26 0.61 27.91 -5.88
N ALA A 27 1.40 27.89 -6.96
CA ALA A 27 1.16 27.02 -8.09
C ALA A 27 1.01 25.61 -7.53
N SER A 28 -0.22 25.13 -7.65
CA SER A 28 -0.64 23.83 -7.18
C SER A 28 0.32 22.78 -7.74
N THR A 29 0.86 21.93 -6.87
CA THR A 29 1.46 20.65 -7.29
C THR A 29 0.42 19.69 -7.89
N ALA A 30 -0.82 20.13 -8.12
CA ALA A 30 -1.84 19.38 -8.83
C ALA A 30 -1.69 19.52 -10.36
N GLU A 31 -0.59 18.98 -10.90
CA GLU A 31 -0.71 18.13 -12.08
C GLU A 31 -0.98 16.71 -11.59
N GLN A 32 -2.17 16.47 -11.02
CA GLN A 32 -2.64 15.09 -10.87
C GLN A 32 -3.15 14.64 -12.24
N GLN A 33 -2.20 14.20 -13.06
CA GLN A 33 -2.43 13.52 -14.32
C GLN A 33 -3.47 12.41 -14.15
N ARG A 34 -4.30 12.24 -15.18
CA ARG A 34 -5.23 11.12 -15.33
C ARG A 34 -4.46 9.79 -15.17
N GLY A 35 -4.70 9.03 -14.09
CA GLY A 35 -4.04 7.74 -13.83
C GLY A 35 -3.91 7.46 -12.33
N CYS A 36 -4.02 6.21 -11.89
CA CYS A 36 -4.09 5.88 -10.46
C CYS A 36 -2.82 6.28 -9.69
N ALA A 37 -3.00 6.82 -8.48
CA ALA A 37 -1.90 7.15 -7.58
C ALA A 37 -1.50 5.93 -6.74
N TYR A 38 -0.21 5.83 -6.43
CA TYR A 38 0.26 4.83 -5.46
C TYR A 38 -0.33 5.13 -4.09
N GLN A 39 -1.13 4.20 -3.56
CA GLN A 39 -1.81 4.37 -2.27
C GLN A 39 -1.87 3.05 -1.51
N SER A 40 -1.43 3.06 -0.26
CA SER A 40 -1.54 1.93 0.66
C SER A 40 -2.53 2.24 1.78
N THR A 41 -3.38 1.27 2.10
CA THR A 41 -4.35 1.36 3.20
C THR A 41 -4.35 0.06 3.99
N LEU A 42 -4.43 0.18 5.33
CA LEU A 42 -4.68 -0.93 6.23
C LEU A 42 -6.07 -0.72 6.84
N ALA A 43 -6.95 -1.70 6.65
CA ALA A 43 -8.34 -1.61 7.09
C ALA A 43 -8.90 -3.01 7.39
N GLY A 44 -10.13 -3.04 7.92
CA GLY A 44 -10.83 -4.28 8.26
C GLY A 44 -10.46 -4.78 9.64
N THR A 45 -10.46 -6.11 9.79
CA THR A 45 -10.03 -6.75 11.04
C THR A 45 -8.55 -7.04 10.93
N GLN A 46 -7.78 -6.73 11.98
CA GLN A 46 -6.41 -7.21 12.09
C GLN A 46 -6.42 -8.58 12.76
N LEU A 47 -6.04 -9.62 12.02
CA LEU A 47 -5.85 -10.95 12.59
C LEU A 47 -4.58 -10.98 13.43
N SER A 48 -4.63 -11.70 14.54
CA SER A 48 -3.41 -12.10 15.24
C SER A 48 -2.58 -13.07 14.39
N ASP A 49 -1.29 -13.18 14.67
CA ASP A 49 -0.39 -14.11 13.96
C ASP A 49 -0.92 -15.55 13.99
N VAL A 50 -1.51 -15.96 15.12
CA VAL A 50 -2.11 -17.28 15.30
C VAL A 50 -3.37 -17.45 14.45
N GLN A 51 -4.23 -16.42 14.38
CA GLN A 51 -5.41 -16.45 13.52
C GLN A 51 -5.00 -16.51 12.04
N LEU A 52 -3.99 -15.76 11.63
CA LEU A 52 -3.43 -15.82 10.27
C LEU A 52 -2.86 -17.23 9.96
N ALA A 53 -2.12 -17.82 10.90
CA ALA A 53 -1.63 -19.19 10.80
C ALA A 53 -2.77 -20.21 10.69
N GLN A 54 -3.86 -20.02 11.44
CA GLN A 54 -5.02 -20.91 11.36
C GLN A 54 -5.69 -20.85 9.98
N GLN A 55 -5.81 -19.67 9.37
CA GLN A 55 -6.36 -19.55 8.01
C GLN A 55 -5.49 -20.28 6.99
N ALA A 56 -4.17 -20.06 7.02
CA ALA A 56 -3.22 -20.73 6.14
C ALA A 56 -3.23 -22.27 6.30
N ARG A 57 -3.33 -22.74 7.55
CA ARG A 57 -3.46 -24.16 7.87
C ARG A 57 -4.76 -24.75 7.34
N ASN A 58 -5.88 -24.07 7.57
CA ASN A 58 -7.19 -24.50 7.09
C ASN A 58 -7.26 -24.58 5.56
N ALA A 59 -6.41 -23.81 4.85
CA ALA A 59 -6.25 -23.91 3.41
C ALA A 59 -5.38 -25.09 2.95
N GLY A 60 -4.66 -25.75 3.87
CA GLY A 60 -3.87 -26.96 3.60
C GLY A 60 -2.35 -26.80 3.78
N LEU A 61 -1.86 -25.66 4.29
CA LEU A 61 -0.44 -25.50 4.59
C LEU A 61 -0.04 -26.12 5.93
N HIS A 62 1.14 -26.73 5.96
CA HIS A 62 1.71 -27.38 7.14
C HIS A 62 3.22 -27.16 7.21
N GLY A 63 3.82 -27.44 8.37
CA GLY A 63 5.27 -27.38 8.55
C GLY A 63 5.89 -26.05 8.10
N GLN A 64 6.95 -26.12 7.30
CA GLN A 64 7.68 -24.94 6.85
C GLN A 64 6.86 -24.02 5.93
N SER A 65 5.96 -24.57 5.11
CA SER A 65 5.14 -23.73 4.22
C SER A 65 4.11 -22.92 4.99
N LEU A 66 3.59 -23.45 6.11
CA LEU A 66 2.77 -22.69 7.04
C LEU A 66 3.55 -21.52 7.67
N VAL A 67 4.80 -21.76 8.11
CA VAL A 67 5.67 -20.70 8.66
C VAL A 67 5.92 -19.61 7.62
N LEU A 68 6.30 -19.99 6.39
CA LEU A 68 6.54 -19.03 5.31
C LEU A 68 5.29 -18.22 4.98
N SER A 69 4.12 -18.86 4.91
CA SER A 69 2.83 -18.19 4.69
C SER A 69 2.55 -17.09 5.70
N VAL A 70 2.80 -17.35 6.99
CA VAL A 70 2.56 -16.38 8.05
C VAL A 70 3.55 -15.23 7.93
N ALA A 71 4.83 -15.52 7.70
CA ALA A 71 5.85 -14.48 7.55
C ALA A 71 5.58 -13.57 6.33
N VAL A 72 5.18 -14.16 5.19
CA VAL A 72 4.78 -13.40 3.99
C VAL A 72 3.52 -12.58 4.28
N GLY A 73 2.46 -13.16 4.83
CA GLY A 73 1.23 -12.41 5.13
C GLY A 73 1.44 -11.25 6.11
N LEU A 74 2.31 -11.41 7.12
CA LEU A 74 2.68 -10.33 8.03
C LEU A 74 3.47 -9.22 7.33
N ALA A 75 4.37 -9.56 6.41
CA ALA A 75 5.12 -8.57 5.64
C ALA A 75 4.24 -7.81 4.64
N GLU A 76 3.28 -8.50 4.02
CA GLU A 76 2.41 -7.96 3.00
C GLU A 76 1.31 -7.05 3.58
N SER A 77 0.72 -7.42 4.71
CA SER A 77 -0.49 -6.75 5.22
C SER A 77 -0.49 -6.45 6.71
N ALA A 78 0.53 -6.88 7.47
CA ALA A 78 0.51 -6.91 8.94
C ALA A 78 -0.73 -7.61 9.54
N GLY A 79 -1.39 -8.50 8.78
CA GLY A 79 -2.57 -9.25 9.19
C GLY A 79 -3.92 -8.52 8.98
N TRP A 80 -3.96 -7.40 8.26
CA TRP A 80 -5.19 -6.66 7.99
C TRP A 80 -6.00 -7.26 6.84
N THR A 81 -7.27 -7.63 7.09
CA THR A 81 -8.10 -8.33 6.09
C THR A 81 -8.48 -7.46 4.90
N HIS A 82 -8.57 -6.13 5.08
CA HIS A 82 -8.78 -5.17 3.99
C HIS A 82 -7.55 -4.29 3.77
N ALA A 83 -6.34 -4.84 3.93
CA ALA A 83 -5.16 -4.20 3.39
C ALA A 83 -5.28 -4.06 1.87
N GLN A 84 -5.04 -2.87 1.33
CA GLN A 84 -5.03 -2.66 -0.11
C GLN A 84 -3.88 -1.74 -0.49
N LEU A 85 -3.09 -2.20 -1.45
CA LEU A 85 -2.19 -1.35 -2.22
C LEU A 85 -2.80 -1.10 -3.60
N THR A 86 -2.86 0.17 -4.02
CA THR A 86 -3.17 0.56 -5.39
C THR A 86 -1.87 0.99 -6.06
N ASN A 87 -1.55 0.37 -7.19
CA ASN A 87 -0.34 0.64 -7.95
C ASN A 87 -0.58 1.76 -8.98
N THR A 88 0.50 2.33 -9.52
CA THR A 88 0.43 3.41 -10.51
C THR A 88 -0.20 2.99 -11.85
N ASP A 89 -0.27 1.69 -12.11
CA ASP A 89 -0.95 1.09 -13.27
C ASP A 89 -2.43 0.77 -12.99
N CYS A 90 -2.98 1.24 -11.88
CA CYS A 90 -4.33 0.98 -11.40
C CYS A 90 -4.62 -0.46 -10.92
N SER A 91 -3.64 -1.37 -10.95
CA SER A 91 -3.81 -2.68 -10.32
C SER A 91 -3.84 -2.55 -8.79
N ARG A 92 -4.45 -3.54 -8.14
CA ARG A 92 -4.57 -3.59 -6.68
C ARG A 92 -4.07 -4.91 -6.12
N ASP A 93 -3.31 -4.80 -5.04
CA ASP A 93 -2.91 -5.94 -4.21
C ASP A 93 -3.76 -5.95 -2.95
N ARG A 94 -4.43 -7.07 -2.68
CA ARG A 94 -5.63 -7.11 -1.82
C ARG A 94 -5.51 -8.12 -0.69
N GLY A 95 -5.88 -7.69 0.51
CA GLY A 95 -6.05 -8.49 1.71
C GLY A 95 -4.78 -9.07 2.30
N LEU A 96 -4.96 -10.13 3.09
CA LEU A 96 -3.95 -10.70 4.00
C LEU A 96 -2.62 -11.06 3.31
N TRP A 97 -2.70 -11.57 2.09
CA TRP A 97 -1.54 -11.98 1.28
C TRP A 97 -1.37 -11.12 0.03
N GLN A 98 -1.94 -9.92 0.00
CA GLN A 98 -1.78 -8.93 -1.09
C GLN A 98 -1.94 -9.56 -2.48
N ILE A 99 -3.09 -10.20 -2.72
CA ILE A 99 -3.37 -10.88 -3.99
C ILE A 99 -3.67 -9.85 -5.08
N SER A 100 -2.80 -9.80 -6.10
CA SER A 100 -2.90 -8.84 -7.19
C SER A 100 -4.07 -9.13 -8.13
N ASP A 101 -4.94 -8.16 -8.41
CA ASP A 101 -6.01 -8.30 -9.43
C ASP A 101 -5.48 -8.34 -10.87
N ARG A 102 -4.27 -7.83 -11.10
CA ARG A 102 -3.60 -7.89 -12.40
C ARG A 102 -3.10 -9.29 -12.74
N TRP A 103 -2.52 -9.98 -11.77
CA TRP A 103 -1.91 -11.31 -11.96
C TRP A 103 -2.85 -12.45 -11.63
N HIS A 104 -3.82 -12.21 -10.74
CA HIS A 104 -4.83 -13.18 -10.31
C HIS A 104 -6.26 -12.62 -10.44
N PRO A 105 -6.70 -12.27 -11.68
CA PRO A 105 -8.05 -11.77 -11.93
C PRO A 105 -9.15 -12.79 -11.60
N GLU A 106 -8.79 -14.08 -11.52
CA GLU A 106 -9.69 -15.16 -11.06
C GLU A 106 -10.07 -15.03 -9.58
N VAL A 107 -9.33 -14.25 -8.80
CA VAL A 107 -9.63 -13.98 -7.39
C VAL A 107 -10.42 -12.68 -7.28
N SER A 108 -11.71 -12.80 -6.99
CA SER A 108 -12.59 -11.66 -6.75
C SER A 108 -12.19 -10.87 -5.51
N ASP A 109 -12.59 -9.60 -5.42
CA ASP A 109 -12.35 -8.78 -4.23
C ASP A 109 -12.96 -9.41 -2.97
N GLY A 110 -14.15 -10.01 -3.08
CA GLY A 110 -14.78 -10.73 -1.97
C GLY A 110 -13.93 -11.88 -1.46
N GLN A 111 -13.24 -12.61 -2.33
CA GLN A 111 -12.30 -13.66 -1.92
C GLN A 111 -11.01 -13.08 -1.37
N ALA A 112 -10.45 -12.04 -1.99
CA ALA A 112 -9.17 -11.48 -1.57
C ALA A 112 -9.24 -10.80 -0.19
N PHE A 113 -10.39 -10.21 0.16
CA PHE A 113 -10.60 -9.56 1.47
C PHE A 113 -11.23 -10.46 2.54
N ASP A 114 -11.81 -11.60 2.15
CA ASP A 114 -12.27 -12.63 3.10
C ASP A 114 -11.08 -13.49 3.57
N PRO A 115 -10.87 -13.69 4.88
CA PRO A 115 -9.74 -14.46 5.39
C PRO A 115 -9.64 -15.89 4.84
N VAL A 116 -10.77 -16.58 4.67
CA VAL A 116 -10.82 -17.96 4.20
C VAL A 116 -10.60 -18.01 2.69
N GLY A 117 -11.24 -17.10 1.95
CA GLY A 117 -11.05 -16.92 0.51
C GLY A 117 -9.60 -16.62 0.16
N ALA A 118 -8.99 -15.66 0.86
CA ALA A 118 -7.63 -15.22 0.63
C ALA A 118 -6.62 -16.34 0.91
N ALA A 119 -6.83 -17.11 1.99
CA ALA A 119 -5.97 -18.24 2.32
C ALA A 119 -6.03 -19.35 1.26
N ARG A 120 -7.22 -19.66 0.73
CA ARG A 120 -7.39 -20.64 -0.35
C ARG A 120 -6.72 -20.20 -1.65
N ALA A 121 -6.88 -18.91 -2.00
CA ALA A 121 -6.22 -18.35 -3.17
C ALA A 121 -4.69 -18.37 -3.01
N MET A 122 -4.16 -17.91 -1.87
CA MET A 122 -2.73 -17.99 -1.57
C MET A 122 -2.20 -19.43 -1.63
N TYR A 123 -2.94 -20.40 -1.10
CA TYR A 123 -2.57 -21.82 -1.17
C TYR A 123 -2.44 -22.29 -2.62
N ALA A 124 -3.40 -21.95 -3.49
CA ALA A 124 -3.33 -22.31 -4.91
C ALA A 124 -2.20 -21.59 -5.65
N ILE A 125 -2.08 -20.26 -5.48
CA ILE A 125 -1.08 -19.41 -6.15
C ILE A 125 0.35 -19.83 -5.76
N SER A 126 0.55 -20.24 -4.51
CA SER A 126 1.85 -20.69 -4.02
C SER A 126 2.23 -22.12 -4.43
N SER A 127 1.51 -22.72 -5.39
CA SER A 127 1.64 -24.14 -5.73
C SER A 127 1.58 -25.02 -4.47
N HIS A 128 0.55 -24.80 -3.64
CA HIS A 128 0.35 -25.49 -2.37
C HIS A 128 1.49 -25.27 -1.35
N GLY A 129 2.08 -24.07 -1.35
CA GLY A 129 3.17 -23.66 -0.46
C GLY A 129 4.57 -24.04 -0.92
N SER A 130 4.73 -24.55 -2.15
CA SER A 130 6.03 -24.93 -2.72
C SER A 130 6.71 -23.81 -3.52
N ASN A 131 5.98 -22.77 -3.91
CA ASN A 131 6.48 -21.63 -4.68
C ASN A 131 6.03 -20.30 -4.07
N TRP A 132 6.97 -19.50 -3.57
CA TRP A 132 6.69 -18.17 -2.99
C TRP A 132 7.16 -17.01 -3.86
N SER A 133 7.72 -17.29 -5.05
CA SER A 133 8.17 -16.26 -6.00
C SER A 133 7.08 -15.29 -6.51
N PRO A 134 5.76 -15.58 -6.45
CA PRO A 134 4.75 -14.57 -6.76
C PRO A 134 4.70 -13.39 -5.79
N TRP A 135 5.18 -13.55 -4.54
CA TRP A 135 5.12 -12.50 -3.52
C TRP A 135 6.38 -11.65 -3.48
N VAL A 136 6.22 -10.34 -3.62
CA VAL A 136 7.34 -9.38 -3.52
C VAL A 136 7.99 -9.45 -2.15
N ALA A 137 7.20 -9.62 -1.07
CA ALA A 137 7.75 -9.74 0.28
C ALA A 137 8.72 -10.92 0.45
N TYR A 138 8.50 -12.01 -0.30
CA TYR A 138 9.42 -13.15 -0.34
C TYR A 138 10.69 -12.80 -1.12
N ASN A 139 10.53 -12.27 -2.34
CA ASN A 139 11.65 -11.97 -3.25
C ASN A 139 12.61 -10.90 -2.70
N ASN A 140 12.09 -9.89 -2.00
CA ASN A 140 12.91 -8.82 -1.43
C ASN A 140 13.41 -9.12 0.00
N GLY A 141 13.05 -10.29 0.57
CA GLY A 141 13.48 -10.72 1.90
C GLY A 141 12.77 -10.04 3.08
N SER A 142 11.83 -9.13 2.85
CA SER A 142 11.12 -8.42 3.95
C SER A 142 10.35 -9.35 4.89
N TYR A 143 9.95 -10.55 4.43
CA TYR A 143 9.34 -11.58 5.27
C TYR A 143 10.26 -12.08 6.39
N GLN A 144 11.59 -12.01 6.22
CA GLN A 144 12.55 -12.63 7.13
C GLN A 144 12.47 -12.08 8.55
N GLN A 145 12.17 -10.78 8.71
CA GLN A 145 12.00 -10.15 10.02
C GLN A 145 10.81 -10.70 10.82
N TYR A 146 9.85 -11.34 10.13
CA TYR A 146 8.65 -11.93 10.75
C TYR A 146 8.79 -13.42 11.04
N MET A 147 9.92 -14.06 10.69
CA MET A 147 10.08 -15.51 10.81
C MET A 147 9.93 -16.02 12.25
N SER A 148 10.46 -15.28 13.25
CA SER A 148 10.32 -15.68 14.66
C SER A 148 8.85 -15.68 15.11
N ARG A 149 8.10 -14.62 14.77
CA ARG A 149 6.66 -14.53 15.02
C ARG A 149 5.88 -15.63 14.30
N ALA A 150 6.22 -15.86 13.04
CA ALA A 150 5.60 -16.89 12.21
C ALA A 150 5.81 -18.31 12.74
N GLN A 151 7.01 -18.63 13.22
CA GLN A 151 7.32 -19.92 13.85
C GLN A 151 6.48 -20.12 15.13
N ALA A 152 6.39 -19.10 15.98
CA ALA A 152 5.59 -19.16 17.20
C ALA A 152 4.10 -19.39 16.89
N ALA A 153 3.56 -18.63 15.94
CA ALA A 153 2.16 -18.75 15.53
C ALA A 153 1.84 -20.11 14.87
N ALA A 154 2.71 -20.58 13.98
CA ALA A 154 2.54 -21.89 13.32
C ALA A 154 2.60 -23.05 14.33
N GLY A 155 3.45 -22.94 15.36
CA GLY A 155 3.52 -23.89 16.45
C GLY A 155 2.23 -23.94 17.28
N GLN A 156 1.61 -22.79 17.53
CA GLN A 156 0.35 -22.70 18.29
C GLN A 156 -0.87 -23.15 17.50
N ALA A 157 -0.94 -22.82 16.20
CA ALA A 157 -1.96 -23.41 15.32
C ALA A 157 -1.79 -24.94 15.21
N GLY A 158 -0.56 -25.42 15.47
CA GLY A 158 0.04 -26.77 15.47
C GLY A 158 -0.50 -27.79 16.44
N GLY A 159 -0.72 -27.33 17.66
CA GLY A 159 -1.04 -28.17 18.82
C GLY A 159 -2.48 -28.64 18.85
#